data_AF-A7SS65-F1
#
_entry.id   AF-A7SS65-F1
#
_cell.length_a   1.000
_cell.length_b   1.000
_cell.length_c   1.000
_cell.angle_alpha   90.00
_cell.angle_beta   90.00
_cell.angle_gamma   90.00
#
_symmetry.space_group_name_H-M   'P 1'
#
loop_
_entity.id
_entity.type
_entity.pdbx_description
1 polymer ?
#
loop_
_entity_poly.entity_id
_entity_poly.type
_entity_poly.pdbx_seq_one_letter_code
_entity_poly.pdbx_strand_id
1 'polypeptide(L)'
;MVSLKNAVSSGVSDSFSQSLFSSTQEDILTKIVYVLQHDSEAIPRRSAVECLTLSLQHRVSALDIIFSAESSSVTTLTSSVLSCAMKDFDWEVKLRGLSLVEAIVRRVATGIPSGLELSGVLERLGALRALFEAVTDCDSLVCEKALNVLELLKRTSGDCAERVNGLPGQGDGILGKKYSNNSRVDAPSQENAQTREEQITEDFNDSPINSVEDLAKALSRGFLACDWDHIVQRLDIQSMREDCTCADSIVRSEPACMLEDILSAATDHEENLLDCY
;
A
#
# COMPACT_ATOMS: atom_id res chain seq x y z
N MET A 1 43.68 -46.78 -17.54
CA MET A 1 43.26 -47.52 -16.33
C MET A 1 41.93 -46.96 -15.87
N VAL A 2 40.87 -47.80 -15.90
CA VAL A 2 39.70 -47.86 -14.99
C VAL A 2 38.99 -46.51 -14.71
N SER A 3 37.87 -46.10 -15.31
CA SER A 3 36.52 -46.68 -15.46
C SER A 3 35.82 -47.05 -14.14
N LEU A 4 34.66 -46.44 -13.86
CA LEU A 4 33.40 -47.03 -13.31
C LEU A 4 32.53 -45.87 -12.74
N LYS A 5 31.40 -45.53 -13.40
CA LYS A 5 30.00 -45.93 -13.06
C LYS A 5 29.49 -45.23 -11.78
N ASN A 6 28.28 -44.68 -11.66
CA ASN A 6 27.06 -44.77 -12.46
C ASN A 6 26.06 -43.69 -12.00
N ALA A 7 25.23 -43.24 -12.94
CA ALA A 7 23.81 -42.90 -12.83
C ALA A 7 23.14 -42.94 -11.44
N VAL A 8 22.47 -41.85 -11.07
CA VAL A 8 21.04 -41.78 -10.71
C VAL A 8 20.62 -40.30 -10.55
N SER A 9 19.44 -39.97 -11.08
CA SER A 9 18.69 -38.71 -10.97
C SER A 9 18.96 -37.61 -12.01
N SER A 10 18.66 -37.89 -13.28
CA SER A 10 18.59 -36.88 -14.35
C SER A 10 17.17 -36.72 -14.92
N GLY A 11 16.13 -36.86 -14.09
CA GLY A 11 14.72 -36.78 -14.54
C GLY A 11 13.82 -35.85 -13.74
N VAL A 12 14.18 -35.54 -12.49
CA VAL A 12 13.35 -34.70 -11.60
C VAL A 12 13.89 -33.28 -11.47
N SER A 13 15.21 -33.09 -11.59
CA SER A 13 15.86 -31.78 -11.50
C SER A 13 15.65 -30.92 -12.76
N ASP A 14 15.66 -31.52 -13.95
CA ASP A 14 15.49 -30.77 -15.21
C ASP A 14 14.04 -30.37 -15.49
N SER A 15 13.07 -31.16 -15.04
CA SER A 15 11.63 -30.86 -15.18
C SER A 15 11.18 -29.77 -14.20
N PHE A 16 11.72 -29.77 -12.97
CA PHE A 16 11.48 -28.69 -12.01
C PHE A 16 12.14 -27.38 -12.46
N SER A 17 13.38 -27.47 -12.98
CA SER A 17 14.13 -26.31 -13.48
C SER A 17 13.50 -25.72 -14.74
N GLN A 18 13.00 -26.53 -15.68
CA GLN A 18 12.33 -26.03 -16.89
C GLN A 18 10.97 -25.37 -16.63
N SER A 19 10.24 -25.75 -15.57
CA SER A 19 8.94 -25.11 -15.23
C SER A 19 9.09 -23.72 -14.58
N LEU A 20 10.25 -23.43 -13.98
CA LEU A 20 10.54 -22.16 -13.33
C LEU A 20 10.88 -21.03 -14.31
N PHE A 21 11.22 -21.35 -15.56
CA PHE A 21 11.67 -20.37 -16.56
C PHE A 21 10.57 -19.87 -17.53
N SER A 22 9.30 -20.26 -17.35
CA SER A 22 8.16 -19.71 -18.09
C SER A 22 7.02 -19.22 -17.20
N SER A 23 7.28 -18.97 -15.91
CA SER A 23 6.24 -18.44 -15.02
C SER A 23 5.86 -17.03 -15.45
N THR A 24 4.57 -16.83 -15.72
CA THR A 24 4.03 -15.50 -15.97
C THR A 24 4.07 -14.66 -14.69
N GLN A 25 3.91 -13.35 -14.82
CA GLN A 25 3.81 -12.45 -13.67
C GLN A 25 2.66 -12.86 -12.74
N GLU A 26 1.55 -13.28 -13.33
CA GLU A 26 0.36 -13.79 -12.65
C GLU A 26 0.66 -15.07 -11.84
N ASP A 27 1.42 -16.01 -12.40
CA ASP A 27 1.82 -17.24 -11.70
C ASP A 27 2.69 -16.94 -10.47
N ILE A 28 3.61 -15.98 -10.60
CA ILE A 28 4.50 -15.56 -9.51
C ILE A 28 3.67 -14.92 -8.39
N LEU A 29 2.81 -13.95 -8.73
CA LEU A 29 1.98 -13.28 -7.73
C LEU A 29 0.98 -14.24 -7.07
N THR A 30 0.40 -15.17 -7.83
CA THR A 30 -0.50 -16.21 -7.28
C THR A 30 0.20 -17.06 -6.23
N LYS A 31 1.45 -17.49 -6.50
CA LYS A 31 2.25 -18.23 -5.52
C LYS A 31 2.57 -17.41 -4.27
N ILE A 32 2.86 -16.12 -4.43
CA ILE A 32 3.13 -15.22 -3.30
C ILE A 32 1.88 -15.05 -2.43
N VAL A 33 0.72 -14.79 -3.04
CA VAL A 33 -0.57 -14.72 -2.32
C VAL A 33 -0.84 -16.03 -1.59
N TYR A 34 -0.62 -17.17 -2.24
CA TYR A 34 -0.79 -18.48 -1.60
C TYR A 34 0.09 -18.64 -0.36
N VAL A 35 1.38 -18.31 -0.44
CA VAL A 35 2.31 -18.34 0.71
C VAL A 35 1.82 -17.42 1.83
N LEU A 36 1.42 -16.19 1.51
CA LEU A 36 0.95 -15.23 2.51
C LEU A 36 -0.33 -15.69 3.23
N GLN A 37 -1.19 -16.45 2.55
CA GLN A 37 -2.46 -16.91 3.13
C GLN A 37 -2.37 -18.24 3.88
N HIS A 38 -1.45 -19.13 3.47
CA HIS A 38 -1.47 -20.52 3.91
C HIS A 38 -0.23 -20.97 4.67
N ASP A 39 0.90 -20.25 4.54
CA ASP A 39 2.11 -20.64 5.25
C ASP A 39 1.99 -20.23 6.72
N SER A 40 2.10 -21.21 7.63
CA SER A 40 2.01 -20.96 9.07
C SER A 40 3.21 -20.19 9.61
N GLU A 41 4.37 -20.35 8.97
CA GLU A 41 5.61 -19.73 9.42
C GLU A 41 5.76 -18.31 8.88
N ALA A 42 6.27 -17.41 9.71
CA ALA A 42 6.50 -16.03 9.29
C ALA A 42 7.63 -15.92 8.25
N ILE A 43 8.66 -16.77 8.34
CA ILE A 43 9.85 -16.67 7.47
C ILE A 43 9.50 -16.75 5.97
N PRO A 44 8.72 -17.74 5.48
CA PRO A 44 8.29 -17.78 4.08
C PRO A 44 7.46 -16.56 3.68
N ARG A 45 6.52 -16.12 4.54
CA ARG A 45 5.68 -14.95 4.29
C ARG A 45 6.52 -13.67 4.16
N ARG A 46 7.47 -13.45 5.07
CA ARG A 46 8.45 -12.36 5.02
C ARG A 46 9.25 -12.39 3.71
N SER A 47 9.79 -13.56 3.35
CA SER A 47 10.60 -13.75 2.13
C SER A 47 9.80 -13.46 0.85
N ALA A 48 8.51 -13.82 0.83
CA ALA A 48 7.65 -13.64 -0.32
C ALA A 48 7.44 -12.15 -0.66
N VAL A 49 7.18 -11.31 0.35
CA VAL A 49 7.02 -9.85 0.17
C VAL A 49 8.36 -9.17 -0.15
N GLU A 50 9.43 -9.62 0.50
CA GLU A 50 10.79 -9.10 0.26
C GLU A 50 11.25 -9.34 -1.19
N CYS A 51 10.95 -10.51 -1.74
CA CYS A 51 11.28 -10.84 -3.13
C CYS A 51 10.68 -9.83 -4.13
N LEU A 52 9.43 -9.41 -3.95
CA LEU A 52 8.79 -8.39 -4.79
C LEU A 52 9.43 -7.02 -4.60
N THR A 53 9.70 -6.66 -3.34
CA THR A 53 10.31 -5.38 -2.99
C THR A 53 11.70 -5.23 -3.61
N LEU A 54 12.55 -6.26 -3.49
CA LEU A 54 13.87 -6.28 -4.11
C LEU A 54 13.80 -6.28 -5.63
N SER A 55 12.83 -7.00 -6.20
CA SER A 55 12.62 -7.00 -7.65
C SER A 55 12.34 -5.60 -8.18
N LEU A 56 11.44 -4.84 -7.51
CA LEU A 56 11.15 -3.45 -7.84
C LEU A 56 12.37 -2.53 -7.74
N GLN A 57 13.19 -2.70 -6.72
CA GLN A 57 14.35 -1.85 -6.46
C GLN A 57 15.46 -2.07 -7.48
N HIS A 58 15.62 -3.30 -7.97
CA HIS A 58 16.77 -3.66 -8.81
C HIS A 58 16.43 -3.81 -10.30
N ARG A 59 15.16 -3.92 -10.68
CA ARG A 59 14.76 -4.18 -12.08
C ARG A 59 13.73 -3.17 -12.55
N VAL A 60 14.05 -2.47 -13.63
CA VAL A 60 13.13 -1.49 -14.24
C VAL A 60 11.82 -2.15 -14.66
N SER A 61 11.91 -3.37 -15.21
CA SER A 61 10.78 -4.21 -15.64
C SER A 61 10.00 -4.89 -14.51
N ALA A 62 10.43 -4.76 -13.25
CA ALA A 62 9.65 -5.31 -12.14
C ALA A 62 8.36 -4.51 -11.87
N LEU A 63 8.24 -3.30 -12.40
CA LEU A 63 6.96 -2.62 -12.44
C LEU A 63 5.96 -3.35 -13.33
N ASP A 64 6.40 -4.01 -14.41
CA ASP A 64 5.49 -4.81 -15.24
C ASP A 64 4.89 -5.96 -14.41
N ILE A 65 5.63 -6.47 -13.41
CA ILE A 65 5.18 -7.53 -12.50
C ILE A 65 4.05 -7.06 -11.59
N ILE A 66 4.02 -5.77 -11.24
CA ILE A 66 3.11 -5.18 -10.23
C ILE A 66 2.00 -4.35 -10.89
N PHE A 67 2.32 -3.78 -12.04
CA PHE A 67 1.48 -2.91 -12.85
C PHE A 67 1.60 -3.35 -14.30
N SER A 68 0.63 -4.14 -14.74
CA SER A 68 0.37 -4.29 -16.16
C SER A 68 -0.91 -3.53 -16.48
N ALA A 69 -0.79 -2.42 -17.22
CA ALA A 69 -1.94 -1.63 -17.68
C ALA A 69 -2.94 -2.45 -18.51
N GLU A 70 -2.50 -3.60 -19.02
CA GLU A 70 -3.27 -4.52 -19.85
C GLU A 70 -3.91 -5.67 -19.05
N SER A 71 -3.49 -5.91 -17.79
CA SER A 71 -3.99 -7.02 -16.96
C SER A 71 -4.56 -6.55 -15.62
N SER A 72 -5.89 -6.55 -15.53
CA SER A 72 -6.62 -6.34 -14.28
C SER A 72 -6.30 -7.43 -13.24
N SER A 73 -5.93 -8.64 -13.66
CA SER A 73 -5.57 -9.75 -12.77
C SER A 73 -4.29 -9.45 -11.99
N VAL A 74 -3.23 -8.97 -12.66
CA VAL A 74 -1.96 -8.60 -12.01
C VAL A 74 -2.15 -7.51 -10.94
N THR A 75 -2.97 -6.50 -11.24
CA THR A 75 -3.29 -5.43 -10.29
C THR A 75 -4.06 -5.99 -9.08
N THR A 76 -5.03 -6.88 -9.32
CA THR A 76 -5.83 -7.52 -8.25
C THR A 76 -4.97 -8.41 -7.35
N LEU A 77 -4.06 -9.19 -7.94
CA LEU A 77 -3.13 -10.03 -7.20
C LEU A 77 -2.14 -9.18 -6.39
N THR A 78 -1.62 -8.09 -6.96
CA THR A 78 -0.74 -7.16 -6.23
C THR A 78 -1.48 -6.52 -5.05
N SER A 79 -2.72 -6.09 -5.24
CA SER A 79 -3.56 -5.60 -4.14
C SER A 79 -3.79 -6.68 -3.09
N SER A 80 -3.97 -7.94 -3.50
CA SER A 80 -4.09 -9.08 -2.59
C SER A 80 -2.81 -9.33 -1.79
N VAL A 81 -1.64 -9.24 -2.43
CA VAL A 81 -0.33 -9.32 -1.73
C VAL A 81 -0.24 -8.25 -0.66
N LEU A 82 -0.53 -6.99 -1.00
CA LEU A 82 -0.50 -5.89 -0.04
C LEU A 82 -1.52 -6.09 1.09
N SER A 83 -2.76 -6.47 0.75
CA SER A 83 -3.77 -6.72 1.77
C SER A 83 -3.39 -7.87 2.71
N CYS A 84 -2.79 -8.95 2.20
CA CYS A 84 -2.35 -10.06 3.05
C CYS A 84 -1.18 -9.62 3.94
N ALA A 85 -0.18 -8.95 3.37
CA ALA A 85 1.00 -8.52 4.12
C ALA A 85 0.66 -7.49 5.20
N MET A 86 -0.24 -6.53 4.91
CA MET A 86 -0.60 -5.44 5.83
C MET A 86 -1.56 -5.86 6.94
N LYS A 87 -2.20 -7.02 6.80
CA LYS A 87 -3.09 -7.62 7.81
C LYS A 87 -2.51 -8.87 8.44
N ASP A 88 -1.24 -9.16 8.15
CA ASP A 88 -0.55 -10.31 8.75
C ASP A 88 -0.43 -10.11 10.26
N PHE A 89 -0.49 -11.20 11.01
CA PHE A 89 -0.28 -11.15 12.45
C PHE A 89 1.19 -10.84 12.80
N ASP A 90 2.13 -11.23 11.94
CA ASP A 90 3.54 -10.96 12.13
C ASP A 90 3.90 -9.54 11.70
N TRP A 91 4.29 -8.70 12.65
CA TRP A 91 4.63 -7.29 12.41
C TRP A 91 5.77 -7.10 11.40
N GLU A 92 6.71 -8.04 11.28
CA GLU A 92 7.76 -7.95 10.26
C GLU A 92 7.20 -8.18 8.84
N VAL A 93 6.18 -9.03 8.68
CA VAL A 93 5.46 -9.14 7.40
C VAL A 93 4.75 -7.83 7.08
N LYS A 94 4.10 -7.19 8.06
CA LYS A 94 3.53 -5.84 7.90
C LYS A 94 4.61 -4.84 7.47
N LEU A 95 5.75 -4.77 8.15
CA LEU A 95 6.85 -3.86 7.77
C LEU A 95 7.33 -4.07 6.33
N ARG A 96 7.32 -5.30 5.86
CA ARG A 96 7.69 -5.64 4.47
C ARG A 96 6.62 -5.21 3.48
N GLY A 97 5.34 -5.33 3.83
CA GLY A 97 4.24 -4.74 3.07
C GLY A 97 4.39 -3.22 2.93
N LEU A 98 4.71 -2.51 4.02
CA LEU A 98 4.96 -1.07 4.00
C LEU A 98 6.18 -0.71 3.15
N SER A 99 7.24 -1.53 3.22
CA SER A 99 8.44 -1.35 2.41
C SER A 99 8.18 -1.57 0.91
N LEU A 100 7.26 -2.48 0.57
CA LEU A 100 6.79 -2.68 -0.80
C LEU A 100 6.04 -1.43 -1.31
N VAL A 101 5.11 -0.87 -0.51
CA VAL A 101 4.43 0.38 -0.85
C VAL A 101 5.42 1.51 -1.05
N GLU A 102 6.38 1.67 -0.14
CA GLU A 102 7.43 2.68 -0.23
C GLU A 102 8.26 2.54 -1.53
N ALA A 103 8.60 1.31 -1.92
CA ALA A 103 9.31 1.04 -3.17
C ALA A 103 8.46 1.43 -4.39
N ILE A 104 7.15 1.14 -4.37
CA ILE A 104 6.21 1.58 -5.41
C ILE A 104 6.17 3.10 -5.51
N VAL A 105 6.02 3.80 -4.38
CA VAL A 105 5.96 5.28 -4.33
C VAL A 105 7.21 5.88 -4.96
N ARG A 106 8.40 5.46 -4.52
CA ARG A 106 9.66 5.97 -5.08
C ARG A 106 9.73 5.73 -6.58
N ARG A 107 9.33 4.54 -7.03
CA ARG A 107 9.45 4.16 -8.42
C ARG A 107 8.52 4.98 -9.31
N VAL A 108 7.25 5.13 -8.92
CA VAL A 108 6.28 5.97 -9.64
C VAL A 108 6.70 7.44 -9.61
N ALA A 109 7.21 7.94 -8.47
CA ALA A 109 7.72 9.31 -8.35
C ALA A 109 8.93 9.61 -9.26
N THR A 110 9.75 8.60 -9.62
CA THR A 110 10.79 8.79 -10.64
C THR A 110 10.25 9.01 -12.06
N GLY A 111 8.92 8.92 -12.26
CA GLY A 111 8.27 9.09 -13.55
C GLY A 111 8.42 7.86 -14.45
N ILE A 112 8.73 6.70 -13.88
CA ILE A 112 8.90 5.44 -14.63
C ILE A 112 7.94 4.39 -14.05
N PRO A 113 7.06 3.80 -14.89
CA PRO A 113 6.78 4.19 -16.27
C PRO A 113 6.06 5.54 -16.35
N SER A 114 6.26 6.25 -17.46
CA SER A 114 5.65 7.55 -17.71
C SER A 114 4.12 7.43 -17.79
N GLY A 115 3.39 8.39 -17.22
CA GLY A 115 1.93 8.46 -17.32
C GLY A 115 1.15 7.71 -16.23
N LEU A 116 1.83 7.14 -15.22
CA LEU A 116 1.17 6.68 -14.01
C LEU A 116 1.01 7.83 -13.02
N GLU A 117 -0.22 8.09 -12.62
CA GLU A 117 -0.52 8.96 -11.48
C GLU A 117 -0.38 8.16 -10.17
N LEU A 118 0.41 8.69 -9.24
CA LEU A 118 0.73 8.02 -7.98
C LEU A 118 -0.53 7.74 -7.15
N SER A 119 -1.43 8.71 -7.05
CA SER A 119 -2.70 8.58 -6.33
C SER A 119 -3.56 7.43 -6.88
N GLY A 120 -3.79 7.41 -8.20
CA GLY A 120 -4.56 6.35 -8.85
C GLY A 120 -3.90 4.96 -8.79
N VAL A 121 -2.56 4.90 -8.72
CA VAL A 121 -1.84 3.65 -8.46
C VAL A 121 -2.10 3.14 -7.05
N LEU A 122 -1.93 3.99 -6.04
CA LEU A 122 -2.06 3.56 -4.63
C LEU A 122 -3.50 3.23 -4.27
N GLU A 123 -4.48 3.93 -4.85
CA GLU A 123 -5.90 3.63 -4.67
C GLU A 123 -6.26 2.25 -5.25
N ARG A 124 -5.88 1.95 -6.50
CA ARG A 124 -6.15 0.65 -7.13
C ARG A 124 -5.54 -0.52 -6.36
N LEU A 125 -4.43 -0.29 -5.69
CA LEU A 125 -3.78 -1.30 -4.86
C LEU A 125 -4.38 -1.40 -3.44
N GLY A 126 -5.22 -0.46 -3.03
CA GLY A 126 -5.70 -0.35 -1.65
C GLY A 126 -4.62 0.09 -0.66
N ALA A 127 -3.48 0.59 -1.15
CA ALA A 127 -2.31 0.90 -0.34
C ALA A 127 -2.53 2.10 0.59
N LEU A 128 -3.34 3.07 0.16
CA LEU A 128 -3.66 4.26 0.97
C LEU A 128 -4.39 3.88 2.26
N ARG A 129 -5.52 3.17 2.14
CA ARG A 129 -6.26 2.67 3.31
C ARG A 129 -5.36 1.85 4.24
N ALA A 130 -4.54 0.94 3.68
CA ALA A 130 -3.63 0.13 4.47
C ALA A 130 -2.57 0.97 5.21
N LEU A 131 -2.07 2.06 4.61
CA LEU A 131 -1.14 2.97 5.28
C LEU A 131 -1.78 3.65 6.49
N PHE A 132 -3.02 4.13 6.37
CA PHE A 132 -3.69 4.77 7.50
C PHE A 132 -4.07 3.79 8.60
N GLU A 133 -4.51 2.58 8.24
CA GLU A 133 -4.70 1.49 9.21
C GLU A 133 -3.39 1.17 9.95
N ALA A 134 -2.26 1.16 9.24
CA ALA A 134 -0.93 0.91 9.81
C ALA A 134 -0.42 2.02 10.73
N VAL A 135 -0.86 3.28 10.58
CA VAL A 135 -0.56 4.37 11.54
C VAL A 135 -1.17 4.08 12.91
N THR A 136 -2.27 3.34 12.95
CA THR A 136 -2.98 2.99 14.18
C THR A 136 -2.64 1.57 14.66
N ASP A 137 -1.59 0.96 14.11
CA ASP A 137 -1.19 -0.39 14.47
C ASP A 137 -0.64 -0.43 15.91
N CYS A 138 -0.86 -1.57 16.58
CA CYS A 138 -0.36 -1.77 17.94
C CYS A 138 1.17 -1.90 17.98
N ASP A 139 1.80 -2.31 16.89
CA ASP A 139 3.25 -2.38 16.77
C ASP A 139 3.83 -1.00 16.42
N SER A 140 4.55 -0.40 17.37
CA SER A 140 5.10 0.96 17.19
C SER A 140 6.06 1.08 15.99
N LEU A 141 6.78 0.01 15.65
CA LEU A 141 7.62 -0.04 14.45
C LEU A 141 6.79 0.02 13.16
N VAL A 142 5.58 -0.53 13.15
CA VAL A 142 4.64 -0.49 12.03
C VAL A 142 4.05 0.91 11.90
N CYS A 143 3.57 1.54 12.99
CA CYS A 143 3.14 2.96 12.98
C CYS A 143 4.25 3.85 12.41
N GLU A 144 5.45 3.73 12.97
CA GLU A 144 6.62 4.53 12.59
C GLU A 144 6.96 4.38 11.10
N LYS A 145 6.96 3.14 10.59
CA LYS A 145 7.20 2.88 9.18
C LYS A 145 6.09 3.48 8.30
N ALA A 146 4.83 3.40 8.70
CA ALA A 146 3.71 3.95 7.96
C ALA A 146 3.80 5.48 7.86
N LEU A 147 4.13 6.16 8.97
CA LEU A 147 4.38 7.61 9.00
C LEU A 147 5.52 8.02 8.07
N ASN A 148 6.62 7.25 8.01
CA ASN A 148 7.71 7.52 7.09
C ASN A 148 7.29 7.40 5.61
N VAL A 149 6.40 6.46 5.28
CA VAL A 149 5.85 6.33 3.93
C VAL A 149 4.88 7.48 3.61
N LEU A 150 4.04 7.89 4.56
CA LEU A 150 3.14 9.05 4.40
C LEU A 150 3.91 10.36 4.22
N GLU A 151 5.01 10.55 4.94
CA GLU A 151 5.89 11.70 4.74
C GLU A 151 6.56 11.68 3.35
N LEU A 152 6.97 10.49 2.88
CA LEU A 152 7.45 10.33 1.51
C LEU A 152 6.37 10.72 0.49
N LEU A 153 5.13 10.26 0.67
CA LEU A 153 4.01 10.62 -0.18
C LEU A 153 3.79 12.13 -0.22
N LYS A 154 3.77 12.78 0.95
CA LYS A 154 3.59 14.23 1.09
C LYS A 154 4.63 15.02 0.28
N ARG A 155 5.91 14.63 0.38
CA ARG A 155 7.01 15.22 -0.40
C ARG A 155 6.81 15.00 -1.90
N THR A 156 6.48 13.78 -2.32
CA THR A 156 6.30 13.47 -3.76
C THR A 156 5.07 14.12 -4.39
N SER A 157 4.01 14.37 -3.61
CA SER A 157 2.79 15.06 -4.05
C SER A 157 3.04 16.57 -4.19
N GLY A 158 3.85 17.17 -3.29
CA GLY A 158 4.25 18.58 -3.36
C GLY A 158 5.15 18.92 -4.57
N ASP A 159 6.12 18.07 -4.89
CA ASP A 159 7.05 18.28 -6.02
C ASP A 159 6.34 18.28 -7.39
N CYS A 160 5.20 17.61 -7.51
CA CYS A 160 4.39 17.63 -8.75
C CYS A 160 3.72 18.99 -8.98
N ALA A 161 3.39 19.74 -7.92
CA ALA A 161 2.76 21.06 -8.04
C ALA A 161 3.76 22.15 -8.50
N GLU A 162 5.04 22.05 -8.09
CA GLU A 162 6.08 23.01 -8.52
C GLU A 162 6.46 22.84 -10.00
N ARG A 163 6.42 21.61 -10.53
CA ARG A 163 6.71 21.34 -11.96
C ARG A 163 5.65 21.90 -12.91
N VAL A 164 4.43 22.16 -12.43
CA VAL A 164 3.36 22.80 -13.22
C VAL A 164 3.46 24.33 -13.18
N ASN A 165 4.03 24.89 -12.11
CA ASN A 165 4.13 26.35 -11.92
C ASN A 165 5.51 26.94 -12.31
N GLY A 166 6.47 26.10 -12.70
CA GLY A 166 7.88 26.46 -12.87
C GLY A 166 8.40 26.59 -14.31
N LEU A 167 7.58 26.94 -15.31
CA LEU A 167 8.09 27.26 -16.65
C LEU A 167 7.85 28.74 -17.01
N PRO A 168 8.92 29.58 -17.09
CA PRO A 168 8.83 30.84 -17.80
C PRO A 168 8.69 30.52 -19.29
N GLY A 169 7.64 31.08 -19.91
CA GLY A 169 7.32 30.84 -21.31
C GLY A 169 8.49 31.21 -22.22
N GLN A 170 8.91 30.25 -23.04
CA GLN A 170 9.53 30.54 -24.32
C GLN A 170 9.12 29.46 -25.30
N GLY A 171 8.36 29.88 -26.32
CA GLY A 171 7.73 29.00 -27.28
C GLY A 171 8.74 28.27 -28.16
N ASP A 172 8.39 27.04 -28.52
CA ASP A 172 8.37 26.59 -29.90
C ASP A 172 7.46 25.38 -30.01
N GLY A 173 6.49 25.46 -30.92
CA GLY A 173 5.46 24.45 -31.08
C GLY A 173 5.87 23.34 -32.04
N ILE A 174 5.51 22.09 -31.72
CA ILE A 174 5.12 21.06 -32.69
C ILE A 174 4.07 20.13 -32.04
N LEU A 175 2.82 20.27 -32.49
CA LEU A 175 1.81 19.24 -32.81
C LEU A 175 1.93 17.85 -32.13
N GLY A 176 1.05 17.50 -31.18
CA GLY A 176 -0.20 16.74 -31.44
C GLY A 176 -0.02 15.25 -31.08
N LYS A 177 -0.83 14.62 -30.22
CA LYS A 177 -2.25 14.31 -30.44
C LYS A 177 -2.94 14.00 -29.10
N LYS A 178 -4.01 14.73 -28.80
CA LYS A 178 -5.07 14.27 -27.90
C LYS A 178 -5.97 13.32 -28.70
N TYR A 179 -6.17 12.10 -28.22
CA TYR A 179 -7.21 11.24 -28.77
C TYR A 179 -8.57 11.79 -28.35
N SER A 180 -9.27 12.32 -29.33
CA SER A 180 -10.68 12.66 -29.29
C SER A 180 -11.46 11.45 -29.76
N ASN A 181 -12.35 10.92 -28.94
CA ASN A 181 -13.46 10.09 -29.40
C ASN A 181 -14.74 10.76 -28.93
N ASN A 182 -15.36 11.49 -29.85
CA ASN A 182 -16.73 11.96 -29.72
C ASN A 182 -17.56 11.24 -30.79
N SER A 183 -18.41 10.32 -30.36
CA SER A 183 -19.51 9.81 -31.17
C SER A 183 -20.79 10.44 -30.63
N ARG A 184 -21.37 11.33 -31.43
CA ARG A 184 -22.68 11.97 -31.23
C ARG A 184 -23.75 10.91 -30.95
N VAL A 185 -24.48 11.09 -29.84
CA VAL A 185 -25.91 10.76 -29.75
C VAL A 185 -26.58 11.85 -28.90
N ASP A 186 -27.81 12.18 -29.25
CA ASP A 186 -28.58 13.40 -29.01
C ASP A 186 -28.74 13.87 -27.55
N ALA A 187 -28.84 15.19 -27.42
CA ALA A 187 -29.12 15.91 -26.17
C ALA A 187 -30.57 15.73 -25.71
N PRO A 188 -30.80 15.78 -24.38
CA PRO A 188 -31.92 16.54 -23.85
C PRO A 188 -31.49 17.56 -22.79
N SER A 189 -31.96 18.79 -23.03
CA SER A 189 -32.41 19.80 -22.05
C SER A 189 -31.50 20.15 -20.87
N GLN A 190 -30.83 21.29 -21.04
CA GLN A 190 -30.23 22.10 -19.98
C GLN A 190 -31.30 22.60 -19.00
N GLU A 191 -31.53 21.88 -17.90
CA GLU A 191 -32.20 22.49 -16.72
C GLU A 191 -31.84 21.86 -15.36
N ASN A 192 -30.96 20.86 -15.29
CA ASN A 192 -30.65 20.16 -14.03
C ASN A 192 -29.15 19.99 -13.71
N ALA A 193 -28.25 20.71 -14.38
CA ALA A 193 -26.80 20.63 -14.12
C ALA A 193 -26.34 21.60 -13.02
N GLN A 194 -27.00 22.75 -12.84
CA GLN A 194 -26.61 23.75 -11.83
C GLN A 194 -27.01 23.37 -10.41
N THR A 195 -28.01 22.52 -10.21
CA THR A 195 -28.48 22.12 -8.87
C THR A 195 -27.69 20.96 -8.26
N ARG A 196 -26.78 20.32 -9.01
CA ARG A 196 -26.01 19.15 -8.55
C ARG A 196 -24.55 19.46 -8.21
N GLU A 197 -24.01 20.55 -8.75
CA GLU A 197 -22.66 21.03 -8.44
C GLU A 197 -22.60 21.82 -7.12
N GLU A 198 -23.76 22.28 -6.61
CA GLU A 198 -23.85 23.00 -5.32
C GLU A 198 -24.14 22.09 -4.10
N GLN A 199 -24.14 20.75 -4.26
CA GLN A 199 -24.44 19.80 -3.17
C GLN A 199 -23.29 18.84 -2.80
N ILE A 200 -22.04 19.09 -3.23
CA ILE A 200 -20.85 18.32 -2.80
C ILE A 200 -19.74 19.26 -2.27
N THR A 201 -20.13 20.37 -1.66
CA THR A 201 -19.22 21.26 -0.91
C THR A 201 -19.70 21.38 0.54
N GLU A 202 -20.02 20.25 1.17
CA GLU A 202 -20.11 20.19 2.64
C GLU A 202 -18.71 19.95 3.21
N ASP A 203 -18.11 21.03 3.72
CA ASP A 203 -17.04 21.07 4.74
C ASP A 203 -15.94 19.99 4.65
N PHE A 204 -15.05 20.10 3.66
CA PHE A 204 -13.67 19.71 3.90
C PHE A 204 -13.08 20.71 4.90
N ASN A 205 -13.11 20.35 6.18
CA ASN A 205 -12.45 21.09 7.23
C ASN A 205 -10.94 21.14 6.91
N ASP A 206 -10.39 22.30 6.56
CA ASP A 206 -8.96 22.46 6.25
C ASP A 206 -8.01 22.33 7.46
N SER A 207 -8.54 22.06 8.65
CA SER A 207 -7.74 21.94 9.87
C SER A 207 -6.67 20.84 9.76
N PRO A 208 -5.46 21.06 10.30
CA PRO A 208 -4.42 20.03 10.36
C PRO A 208 -4.92 18.77 11.07
N ILE A 209 -4.49 17.60 10.59
CA ILE A 209 -4.74 16.31 11.25
C ILE A 209 -3.50 16.02 12.09
N ASN A 210 -3.64 16.09 13.42
CA ASN A 210 -2.54 16.01 14.38
C ASN A 210 -2.64 14.83 15.35
N SER A 211 -3.74 14.07 15.32
CA SER A 211 -3.97 12.92 16.19
C SER A 211 -4.54 11.72 15.41
N VAL A 212 -4.35 10.53 15.96
CA VAL A 212 -4.94 9.29 15.43
C VAL A 212 -6.47 9.36 15.35
N GLU A 213 -7.10 9.97 16.34
CA GLU A 213 -8.55 10.14 16.41
C GLU A 213 -9.05 11.05 15.28
N ASP A 214 -8.35 12.15 14.99
CA ASP A 214 -8.73 13.04 13.90
C ASP A 214 -8.52 12.40 12.53
N LEU A 215 -7.49 11.57 12.39
CA LEU A 215 -7.32 10.73 11.22
C LEU A 215 -8.49 9.75 11.09
N ALA A 216 -8.87 9.02 12.13
CA ALA A 216 -10.01 8.10 12.10
C ALA A 216 -11.33 8.79 11.71
N LYS A 217 -11.58 10.00 12.22
CA LYS A 217 -12.73 10.83 11.83
C LYS A 217 -12.69 11.24 10.36
N ALA A 218 -11.52 11.63 9.86
CA ALA A 218 -11.35 11.89 8.44
C ALA A 218 -11.66 10.61 7.64
N LEU A 219 -11.20 9.45 8.12
CA LEU A 219 -11.36 8.15 7.47
C LEU A 219 -12.80 7.64 7.38
N SER A 220 -13.62 8.00 8.35
CA SER A 220 -14.98 7.49 8.49
C SER A 220 -15.98 8.09 7.49
N ARG A 221 -15.62 9.15 6.77
CA ARG A 221 -16.54 9.88 5.87
C ARG A 221 -16.71 9.25 4.48
N GLY A 222 -16.01 8.15 4.19
CA GLY A 222 -15.94 7.59 2.84
C GLY A 222 -15.05 8.46 1.94
N PHE A 223 -14.27 7.84 1.05
CA PHE A 223 -13.29 8.57 0.23
C PHE A 223 -13.40 8.26 -1.24
N LEU A 224 -13.16 9.30 -2.02
CA LEU A 224 -12.77 9.24 -3.42
C LEU A 224 -11.24 9.43 -3.54
N ALA A 225 -10.67 8.99 -4.67
CA ALA A 225 -9.26 9.15 -5.01
C ALA A 225 -8.69 10.56 -4.74
N CYS A 226 -9.48 11.59 -5.04
CA CYS A 226 -9.11 13.00 -4.93
C CYS A 226 -9.02 13.50 -3.48
N ASP A 227 -9.61 12.78 -2.53
CA ASP A 227 -9.67 13.21 -1.13
C ASP A 227 -8.37 12.87 -0.39
N TRP A 228 -7.60 11.90 -0.90
CA TRP A 228 -6.39 11.42 -0.23
C TRP A 228 -5.22 12.39 -0.31
N ASP A 229 -4.98 13.02 -1.47
CA ASP A 229 -3.94 14.06 -1.56
C ASP A 229 -4.21 15.17 -0.55
N HIS A 230 -5.48 15.58 -0.41
CA HIS A 230 -5.89 16.57 0.56
C HIS A 230 -5.62 16.13 2.01
N ILE A 231 -5.94 14.87 2.37
CA ILE A 231 -5.68 14.32 3.71
C ILE A 231 -4.19 14.21 4.00
N VAL A 232 -3.42 13.66 3.06
CA VAL A 232 -1.97 13.49 3.20
C VAL A 232 -1.29 14.84 3.37
N GLN A 233 -1.74 15.88 2.67
CA GLN A 233 -1.20 17.23 2.85
C GLN A 233 -1.55 17.86 4.20
N ARG A 234 -2.71 17.53 4.78
CA ARG A 234 -3.14 18.01 6.09
C ARG A 234 -2.54 17.27 7.28
N LEU A 235 -1.96 16.09 7.07
CA LEU A 235 -1.29 15.35 8.13
C LEU A 235 -0.09 16.12 8.66
N ASP A 236 -0.11 16.40 9.95
CA ASP A 236 1.07 16.81 10.72
C ASP A 236 1.80 15.56 11.20
N ILE A 237 2.75 15.09 10.40
CA ILE A 237 3.51 13.87 10.68
C ILE A 237 4.26 13.94 12.01
N GLN A 238 4.70 15.13 12.44
CA GLN A 238 5.43 15.28 13.70
C GLN A 238 4.50 15.11 14.90
N SER A 239 3.35 15.79 14.88
CA SER A 239 2.33 15.64 15.92
C SER A 239 1.81 14.19 16.00
N MET A 240 1.57 13.56 14.85
CA MET A 240 1.14 12.15 14.78
C MET A 240 2.17 11.18 15.39
N ARG A 241 3.46 11.45 15.19
CA ARG A 241 4.54 10.64 15.75
C ARG A 241 4.63 10.78 17.27
N GLU A 242 4.42 11.98 17.78
CA GLU A 242 4.34 12.25 19.22
C GLU A 242 3.13 11.53 19.84
N ASP A 243 1.98 11.51 19.16
CA ASP A 243 0.78 10.79 19.57
C ASP A 243 1.01 9.25 19.64
N CYS A 244 1.55 8.64 18.58
CA CYS A 244 1.94 7.22 18.59
C CYS A 244 2.95 6.89 19.70
N THR A 245 3.91 7.79 19.98
CA THR A 245 4.95 7.56 21.00
C THR A 245 4.42 7.70 22.43
N CYS A 246 3.47 8.61 22.65
CA CYS A 246 2.86 8.83 23.95
C CYS A 246 2.16 7.56 24.47
N ALA A 247 1.43 6.86 23.59
CA ALA A 247 0.77 5.61 23.93
C ALA A 247 1.76 4.50 24.35
N ASP A 248 2.86 4.33 23.63
CA ASP A 248 3.91 3.34 23.94
C ASP A 248 4.67 3.72 25.24
N SER A 249 4.90 5.02 25.46
CA SER A 249 5.60 5.50 26.65
C SER A 249 4.86 5.18 27.95
N ILE A 250 3.53 5.32 27.99
CA ILE A 250 2.72 5.06 29.19
C ILE A 250 2.86 3.59 29.61
N VAL A 251 2.76 2.66 28.65
CA VAL A 251 2.91 1.22 28.89
C VAL A 251 4.30 0.89 29.44
N ARG A 252 5.35 1.53 28.89
CA ARG A 252 6.74 1.28 29.32
C ARG A 252 7.06 1.91 30.68
N SER A 253 6.50 3.07 30.99
CA SER A 253 6.78 3.79 32.25
C SER A 253 5.99 3.22 33.43
N GLU A 254 4.79 2.70 33.20
CA GLU A 254 3.89 2.23 34.25
C GLU A 254 3.38 0.80 33.98
N PRO A 255 4.27 -0.20 33.94
CA PRO A 255 3.88 -1.59 33.65
C PRO A 255 2.94 -2.17 34.72
N ALA A 256 2.91 -1.59 35.92
CA ALA A 256 2.03 -2.00 37.00
C ALA A 256 0.54 -1.78 36.65
N CYS A 257 0.19 -0.65 36.02
CA CYS A 257 -1.19 -0.37 35.61
C CYS A 257 -1.67 -1.38 34.57
N MET A 258 -0.83 -1.72 33.58
CA MET A 258 -1.14 -2.75 32.60
C MET A 258 -1.35 -4.12 33.26
N LEU A 259 -0.52 -4.48 34.25
CA LEU A 259 -0.68 -5.73 35.00
C LEU A 259 -1.95 -5.74 35.85
N GLU A 260 -2.32 -4.62 36.46
CA GLU A 260 -3.57 -4.47 37.21
C GLU A 260 -4.79 -4.62 36.29
N ASP A 261 -4.76 -4.03 35.10
CA ASP A 261 -5.82 -4.17 34.10
C ASP A 261 -5.95 -5.63 33.62
N ILE A 262 -4.82 -6.30 33.34
CA ILE A 262 -4.81 -7.73 32.97
C ILE A 262 -5.37 -8.60 34.10
N LEU A 263 -4.93 -8.36 35.34
CA LEU A 263 -5.39 -9.13 36.50
C LEU A 263 -6.88 -8.88 36.77
N SER A 264 -7.34 -7.64 36.62
CA SER A 264 -8.75 -7.26 36.72
C SER A 264 -9.61 -7.97 35.67
N ALA A 265 -9.18 -7.96 34.40
CA ALA A 265 -9.86 -8.68 33.32
C ALA A 265 -9.83 -10.21 33.51
N ALA A 266 -8.75 -10.75 34.06
CA ALA A 266 -8.63 -12.18 34.35
C ALA A 266 -9.50 -12.64 35.54
N THR A 267 -9.83 -11.75 36.47
CA THR A 267 -10.72 -12.06 37.59
C THR A 267 -12.18 -12.27 37.19
N ASP A 268 -12.62 -11.78 36.03
CA ASP A 268 -13.93 -12.10 35.45
C ASP A 268 -13.90 -13.49 34.77
N HIS A 269 -13.82 -14.52 35.61
CA HIS A 269 -13.63 -15.91 35.21
C HIS A 269 -14.84 -16.54 34.50
N GLU A 270 -16.03 -15.94 34.59
CA GLU A 270 -17.26 -16.49 33.99
C GLU A 270 -17.35 -16.26 32.46
N GLU A 271 -16.63 -15.27 31.90
CA GLU A 271 -16.58 -15.04 30.44
C GLU A 271 -15.35 -15.69 29.76
N ASN A 272 -14.33 -16.09 30.52
CA ASN A 272 -13.08 -16.69 30.02
C ASN A 272 -13.14 -18.23 29.82
N LEU A 273 -14.34 -18.82 29.84
CA LEU A 273 -14.55 -20.28 29.69
C LEU A 273 -14.79 -20.75 28.25
N LEU A 274 -14.63 -19.87 27.26
CA LEU A 274 -14.73 -20.24 25.84
C LEU A 274 -13.32 -20.27 25.24
N ASP A 275 -12.99 -21.39 24.60
CA ASP A 275 -11.77 -21.65 23.81
C ASP A 275 -10.62 -22.42 24.47
N CYS A 276 -10.94 -23.54 25.13
CA CYS A 276 -10.02 -24.67 25.21
C CYS A 276 -10.73 -25.97 24.76
N TYR A 277 -10.71 -26.22 23.45
CA TYR A 277 -10.91 -27.55 22.86
C TYR A 277 -9.58 -28.10 22.34
#